data_AF-A0A2P6RRN6-F1
#
_entry.id   AF-A0A2P6RRN6-F1
#
_cell.length_a   1.000
_cell.length_b   1.000
_cell.length_c   1.000
_cell.angle_alpha   90.00
_cell.angle_beta   90.00
_cell.angle_gamma   90.00
#
_symmetry.space_group_name_H-M   'P 1'
#
loop_
_entity.id
_entity.type
_entity.pdbx_description
1 polymer ?
#
loop_
_entity_poly.entity_id
_entity_poly.type
_entity_poly.pdbx_seq_one_letter_code
_entity_poly.pdbx_strand_id
1 'polypeptide(L)'
;MAHHIPNATSALHVEAESVRAGLLLSIHEGWSEVELETDSASLAFALATSNEDFSEIGRIVDDCKEYMDVFSFISVHHIYREANSVAHRLAHFASYSYYDDVWIGDTLYY
;
A
#
# COMPACT_ATOMS: atom_id res chain seq x y z
N MET A 1 19.84 4.25 25.33
CA MET A 1 18.46 3.88 25.70
C MET A 1 17.59 4.24 24.51
N ALA A 2 17.28 3.26 23.67
CA ALA A 2 16.57 3.49 22.42
C ALA A 2 15.07 3.61 22.70
N HIS A 3 14.46 4.69 22.22
CA HIS A 3 13.03 4.88 22.28
C HIS A 3 12.39 3.94 21.25
N HIS A 4 11.72 2.89 21.72
CA HIS A 4 10.96 1.99 20.88
C HIS A 4 9.73 2.74 20.37
N ILE A 5 9.72 3.10 19.09
CA ILE A 5 8.56 3.68 18.42
C ILE A 5 7.64 2.51 18.06
N PRO A 6 6.49 2.30 18.72
CA PRO A 6 5.60 1.20 18.42
C PRO A 6 4.62 1.59 17.32
N ASN A 7 5.10 2.16 16.20
CA ASN A 7 4.22 2.67 15.13
C ASN A 7 4.54 2.09 13.75
N ALA A 8 5.16 0.91 13.69
CA ALA A 8 4.87 0.00 12.59
C ALA A 8 3.58 -0.76 12.97
N THR A 9 2.42 -0.13 12.75
CA THR A 9 1.15 -0.86 12.67
C THR A 9 1.38 -2.02 11.69
N SER A 10 0.97 -3.24 12.05
CA SER A 10 1.46 -4.53 11.53
C SER A 10 1.82 -4.62 10.02
N ALA A 11 2.63 -5.60 9.61
CA ALA A 11 2.96 -5.81 8.18
C ALA A 11 1.72 -5.78 7.25
N LEU A 12 0.57 -6.28 7.72
CA LEU A 12 -0.70 -6.22 7.02
C LEU A 12 -1.21 -4.78 6.80
N HIS A 13 -1.04 -3.90 7.78
CA HIS A 13 -1.41 -2.48 7.66
C HIS A 13 -0.55 -1.78 6.61
N VAL A 14 0.78 -1.98 6.65
CA VAL A 14 1.70 -1.40 5.65
C VAL A 14 1.36 -1.88 4.24
N GLU A 15 1.04 -3.17 4.09
CA GLU A 15 0.60 -3.70 2.80
C GLU A 15 -0.74 -3.14 2.35
N ALA A 16 -1.73 -3.02 3.24
CA ALA A 16 -3.03 -2.43 2.92
C ALA A 16 -2.89 -0.97 2.45
N GLU A 17 -2.06 -0.19 3.13
CA GLU A 17 -1.71 1.19 2.72
C GLU A 17 -1.01 1.24 1.37
N SER A 18 -0.08 0.30 1.12
CA SER A 18 0.65 0.21 -0.15
C SER A 18 -0.30 -0.09 -1.31
N VAL A 19 -1.26 -1.01 -1.10
CA VAL A 19 -2.32 -1.31 -2.07
C VAL A 19 -3.19 -0.09 -2.31
N ARG A 20 -3.64 0.59 -1.25
CA ARG A 20 -4.46 1.81 -1.38
C ARG A 20 -3.76 2.90 -2.18
N ALA A 21 -2.47 3.14 -1.91
CA ALA A 21 -1.66 4.10 -2.65
C ALA A 21 -1.48 3.69 -4.13
N GLY A 22 -1.25 2.40 -4.41
CA GLY A 22 -1.12 1.88 -5.77
C GLY A 22 -2.41 2.02 -6.60
N LEU A 23 -3.57 1.78 -5.99
CA LEU A 23 -4.87 2.00 -6.61
C LEU A 23 -5.10 3.49 -6.94
N LEU A 24 -4.84 4.39 -6.00
CA LEU A 24 -4.95 5.84 -6.22
C LEU A 24 -4.04 6.33 -7.35
N LEU A 25 -2.79 5.84 -7.39
CA LEU A 25 -1.87 6.15 -8.47
C LEU A 25 -2.42 5.67 -9.82
N SER A 26 -2.94 4.44 -9.87
CA SER A 26 -3.51 3.86 -11.08
C SER A 26 -4.71 4.66 -11.59
N ILE A 27 -5.57 5.14 -10.69
CA ILE A 27 -6.68 6.06 -11.01
C ILE A 27 -6.14 7.39 -11.55
N HIS A 28 -5.15 7.97 -10.89
CA HIS A 28 -4.55 9.25 -11.29
C HIS A 28 -3.91 9.18 -12.70
N GLU A 29 -3.24 8.07 -13.00
CA GLU A 29 -2.64 7.82 -14.33
C GLU A 29 -3.69 7.43 -15.40
N GLY A 30 -4.96 7.27 -15.02
CA GLY A 30 -6.05 6.99 -15.94
C GLY A 30 -6.07 5.56 -16.48
N TRP A 31 -5.51 4.60 -15.74
CA TRP A 31 -5.56 3.19 -16.12
C TRP A 31 -6.99 2.65 -16.02
N SER A 32 -7.43 1.90 -17.03
CA SER A 32 -8.77 1.30 -17.08
C SER A 32 -8.81 -0.15 -16.62
N GLU A 33 -7.68 -0.85 -16.72
CA GLU A 33 -7.52 -2.27 -16.40
C GLU A 33 -6.29 -2.45 -15.51
N VAL A 34 -6.46 -3.12 -14.37
CA VAL A 34 -5.40 -3.27 -13.36
C VAL A 34 -5.34 -4.71 -12.84
N GLU A 35 -4.14 -5.27 -12.72
CA GLU A 35 -3.90 -6.51 -11.99
C GLU A 35 -3.17 -6.17 -10.68
N LEU A 36 -3.82 -6.45 -9.55
CA LEU A 36 -3.26 -6.20 -8.22
C LEU A 36 -2.62 -7.48 -7.67
N GLU A 37 -1.33 -7.40 -7.35
CA GLU A 37 -0.58 -8.49 -6.73
C GLU A 37 -0.15 -8.14 -5.29
N THR A 38 -0.39 -9.04 -4.33
CA THR A 38 0.02 -8.89 -2.93
C THR A 38 0.58 -10.19 -2.38
N ASP A 39 1.57 -10.13 -1.48
CA ASP A 39 2.08 -11.30 -0.74
C ASP A 39 1.29 -11.64 0.52
N SER A 40 0.29 -10.83 0.90
CA SER A 40 -0.65 -11.13 1.98
C SER A 40 -1.91 -11.81 1.45
N ALA A 41 -2.00 -13.12 1.72
CA ALA A 41 -3.21 -13.90 1.44
C ALA A 41 -4.42 -13.35 2.19
N SER A 42 -4.21 -12.83 3.41
CA SER A 42 -5.27 -12.22 4.21
C SER A 42 -5.82 -10.95 3.56
N LEU A 43 -4.94 -10.10 3.01
CA LEU A 43 -5.35 -8.87 2.32
C LEU A 43 -6.05 -9.19 1.00
N ALA A 44 -5.48 -10.11 0.20
CA ALA A 44 -6.13 -10.58 -1.03
C ALA A 44 -7.54 -11.12 -0.76
N PHE A 45 -7.70 -11.92 0.29
CA PHE A 45 -9.00 -12.43 0.71
C PHE A 45 -9.96 -11.33 1.18
N ALA A 46 -9.48 -10.36 1.97
CA ALA A 46 -10.28 -9.24 2.45
C ALA A 46 -10.79 -8.34 1.32
N LEU A 47 -9.96 -8.11 0.28
CA LEU A 47 -10.33 -7.35 -0.91
C LEU A 47 -11.34 -8.11 -1.78
N ALA A 48 -11.22 -9.44 -1.87
CA ALA A 48 -12.10 -10.27 -2.68
C ALA A 48 -13.47 -10.58 -2.01
N THR A 49 -13.61 -10.33 -0.71
CA THR A 49 -14.83 -10.67 0.05
C THR A 49 -15.59 -9.43 0.51
N SER A 50 -16.91 -9.52 0.57
CA SER A 50 -17.80 -8.43 1.02
C SER A 50 -18.05 -8.43 2.52
N ASN A 51 -17.13 -8.97 3.33
CA ASN A 51 -17.31 -8.99 4.78
C ASN A 51 -17.02 -7.60 5.36
N GLU A 52 -17.94 -7.10 6.19
CA GLU A 52 -17.75 -5.86 6.93
C GLU A 52 -16.71 -6.08 8.04
N ASP A 53 -15.62 -5.31 8.00
CA ASP A 53 -14.61 -5.25 9.05
C ASP A 53 -14.54 -3.82 9.58
N PHE A 54 -14.92 -3.62 10.84
CA PHE A 54 -14.94 -2.29 11.48
C PHE A 54 -13.61 -1.90 12.14
N SER A 55 -12.55 -2.69 11.92
CA SER A 55 -11.20 -2.35 12.36
C SER A 55 -10.59 -1.20 11.56
N GLU A 56 -9.48 -0.63 12.03
CA GLU A 56 -8.73 0.37 11.27
C GLU A 56 -8.26 -0.17 9.91
N ILE A 57 -7.91 -1.45 9.82
CA ILE A 57 -7.52 -2.11 8.57
C ILE A 57 -8.75 -2.31 7.68
N GLY A 58 -9.90 -2.65 8.26
CA GLY A 58 -11.16 -2.78 7.54
C GLY A 58 -11.53 -1.50 6.78
N ARG A 59 -11.35 -0.32 7.40
CA ARG A 59 -11.55 0.97 6.71
C ARG A 59 -10.62 1.16 5.50
N ILE A 60 -9.34 0.78 5.64
CA ILE A 60 -8.38 0.87 4.52
C ILE A 60 -8.81 -0.07 3.39
N VAL A 61 -9.29 -1.28 3.74
CA VAL A 61 -9.80 -2.26 2.77
C VAL A 61 -11.06 -1.75 2.08
N ASP A 62 -11.95 -1.07 2.80
CA ASP A 62 -13.16 -0.47 2.23
C ASP A 62 -12.79 0.65 1.23
N ASP A 63 -11.86 1.54 1.58
CA ASP A 63 -11.33 2.55 0.63
C ASP A 63 -10.77 1.87 -0.63
N CYS A 64 -10.01 0.78 -0.46
CA CYS A 64 -9.47 0.04 -1.59
C CYS A 64 -10.58 -0.51 -2.49
N LYS A 65 -11.64 -1.08 -1.93
CA LYS A 65 -12.78 -1.60 -2.70
C LYS A 65 -13.48 -0.48 -3.48
N GLU A 66 -13.69 0.68 -2.87
CA GLU A 66 -14.25 1.84 -3.56
C GLU A 66 -13.38 2.28 -4.75
N TYR A 67 -12.05 2.22 -4.62
CA TYR A 67 -11.14 2.52 -5.71
C TYR A 67 -11.14 1.43 -6.78
N MET A 68 -11.29 0.17 -6.39
CA MET A 68 -11.39 -0.95 -7.33
C MET A 68 -12.61 -0.81 -8.26
N ASP A 69 -13.72 -0.26 -7.77
CA ASP A 69 -14.94 -0.03 -8.55
C ASP A 69 -14.79 1.02 -9.68
N VAL A 70 -13.70 1.81 -9.66
CA VAL A 70 -13.42 2.81 -10.71
C VAL A 70 -12.88 2.15 -11.99
N PHE A 71 -12.24 0.99 -11.88
CA PHE A 71 -11.63 0.30 -13.02
C PHE A 71 -12.67 -0.47 -13.82
N SER A 72 -12.50 -0.50 -15.15
CA SER A 72 -13.34 -1.34 -16.03
C SER A 72 -13.06 -2.83 -15.82
N PHE A 73 -11.81 -3.15 -15.48
CA PHE A 73 -11.40 -4.49 -15.08
C PHE A 73 -10.36 -4.41 -13.97
N ILE A 74 -10.57 -5.20 -12.92
CA ILE A 74 -9.56 -5.39 -11.88
C ILE A 74 -9.54 -6.83 -11.40
N SER A 75 -8.35 -7.39 -11.25
CA SER A 75 -8.13 -8.70 -10.64
C SER A 75 -7.20 -8.58 -9.44
N VAL A 76 -7.40 -9.43 -8.44
CA VAL A 76 -6.57 -9.50 -7.23
C VAL A 76 -5.94 -10.87 -7.13
N HIS A 77 -4.62 -10.92 -7.04
CA HIS A 77 -3.82 -12.14 -6.99
C HIS A 77 -2.93 -12.16 -5.77
N HIS A 78 -2.97 -13.26 -5.03
CA HIS A 78 -1.97 -13.56 -4.01
C HIS A 78 -0.73 -14.17 -4.68
N ILE A 79 0.44 -13.57 -4.46
CA ILE A 79 1.72 -14.06 -5.00
C ILE A 79 2.69 -14.42 -3.87
N TYR A 80 3.47 -15.47 -4.05
CA TYR A 80 4.49 -15.84 -3.07
C TYR A 80 5.62 -14.81 -3.05
N ARG A 81 6.04 -14.43 -1.84
CA ARG A 81 7.03 -13.38 -1.54
C ARG A 81 8.35 -13.45 -2.30
N GLU A 82 8.73 -14.65 -2.74
CA GLU A 82 9.92 -14.89 -3.56
C GLU A 82 9.80 -14.26 -4.97
N ALA A 83 8.59 -14.20 -5.52
CA ALA A 83 8.26 -13.46 -6.74
C ALA A 83 8.15 -11.95 -6.47
N ASN A 84 7.79 -11.54 -5.24
CA ASN A 84 7.63 -10.14 -4.83
C ASN A 84 8.90 -9.47 -4.27
N SER A 85 10.10 -10.01 -4.58
CA SER A 85 11.36 -9.51 -4.02
C SER A 85 11.65 -8.04 -4.34
N VAL A 86 11.07 -7.51 -5.44
CA VAL A 86 11.19 -6.10 -5.83
C VAL A 86 10.37 -5.20 -4.91
N ALA A 87 9.07 -5.48 -4.70
CA ALA A 87 8.26 -4.67 -3.79
C ALA A 87 8.73 -4.81 -2.34
N HIS A 88 9.19 -5.99 -1.93
CA HIS A 88 9.81 -6.18 -0.62
C HIS A 88 11.07 -5.32 -0.45
N ARG A 89 11.94 -5.26 -1.48
CA ARG A 89 13.10 -4.36 -1.47
C ARG A 89 12.70 -2.89 -1.45
N LEU A 90 11.65 -2.49 -2.17
CA LEU A 90 11.13 -1.12 -2.18
C LEU A 90 10.54 -0.73 -0.82
N ALA A 91 9.71 -1.56 -0.20
CA ALA A 91 9.15 -1.32 1.13
C ALA A 91 10.26 -1.30 2.20
N HIS A 92 11.23 -2.20 2.10
CA HIS A 92 12.41 -2.18 2.95
C HIS A 92 13.25 -0.91 2.73
N PHE A 93 13.44 -0.46 1.49
CA PHE A 93 14.15 0.78 1.20
C PHE A 93 13.40 2.01 1.74
N ALA A 94 12.08 2.07 1.57
CA ALA A 94 11.23 3.12 2.12
C ALA A 94 11.35 3.19 3.66
N SER A 95 11.41 2.03 4.33
CA SER A 95 11.61 1.95 5.78
C SER A 95 12.99 2.44 6.26
N TYR A 96 14.00 2.36 5.40
CA TYR A 96 15.34 2.94 5.66
C TYR A 96 15.42 4.43 5.31
N SER A 97 14.67 4.89 4.29
CA SER A 97 14.69 6.28 3.81
C SER A 97 13.93 7.29 4.68
N TYR A 98 13.26 6.86 5.76
CA TYR A 98 12.66 7.79 6.72
C TYR A 98 13.71 8.57 7.54
N TYR A 99 15.00 8.23 7.41
CA TYR A 99 16.11 9.03 7.91
C TYR A 99 16.84 9.70 6.74
N ASP A 100 16.74 11.03 6.72
CA ASP A 100 17.48 11.97 5.85
C ASP A 100 17.13 11.96 4.35
N ASP A 101 16.05 12.65 4.00
CA ASP A 101 16.07 13.58 2.86
C ASP A 101 15.00 14.67 3.07
N VAL A 102 15.23 15.53 4.06
CA VAL A 102 14.63 16.87 4.04
C VAL A 102 15.42 17.65 2.99
N TRP A 103 14.88 17.71 1.78
CA TRP A 103 15.37 18.63 0.75
C TRP A 103 15.09 20.06 1.21
N ILE A 104 16.03 20.68 1.94
CA ILE A 104 16.03 22.12 2.17
C ILE A 104 16.40 22.74 0.82
N GLY A 105 15.39 23.02 0.02
CA GLY A 105 15.54 23.87 -1.16
C GLY A 105 16.10 25.21 -0.71
N ASP A 106 17.29 25.54 -1.21
CA ASP A 106 17.93 26.83 -1.03
C ASP A 106 16.90 27.95 -1.27
N THR A 107 16.59 28.68 -0.20
CA THR A 107 15.71 29.84 -0.29
C THR A 107 16.52 31.00 -0.86
N LEU A 108 16.49 31.13 -2.19
CA LEU A 108 16.90 32.36 -2.85
C LEU A 108 15.90 33.46 -2.48
N TYR A 109 16.28 34.33 -1.56
CA TYR A 109 15.73 35.67 -1.44
C TYR A 109 16.80 36.67 -1.85
N TYR A 110 16.40 37.62 -2.71
CA TYR A 110 17.18 38.71 -3.30
C TYR A 110 17.93 39.56 -2.28
#